data_AF-C1DVZ2-F1
#
_entry.id   AF-C1DVZ2-F1
#
_cell.length_a   1.000
_cell.length_b   1.000
_cell.length_c   1.000
_cell.angle_alpha   90.00
_cell.angle_beta   90.00
_cell.angle_gamma   90.00
#
_symmetry.space_group_name_H-M   'P 1'
#
loop_
_entity.id
_entity.type
_entity.pdbx_description
1 polymer ?
#
loop_
_entity_poly.entity_id
_entity_poly.type
_entity_poly.pdbx_seq_one_letter_code
_entity_poly.pdbx_strand_id
1 'polypeptide(L)'
;MGFKNELEKFQNLMKDLFQFEASDLDFGIYRILNYKREQIRDFIENRLKDIVESSFEKHKGALAENIDERFNRAKENVEKALGKNAILPTGDLNKSFEETPLGQEYLEVKEQKEMIEKIDEIKGQVYNDLYTFFSRYYEDGDFIPKYRYSIKGHKYAIPYDGEEVKLYWATAEQYYIKTGLLFRDYTFKSDNLKVIFRVVEAKDEIASNKATKERFFVLDDENYLEIKDNEIIVRFQYRELSDKEVKDYDVEGGSNTAKQEKINNKIFETLKADFGKEEKKTKSCQIFDS
;
A
#
# COMPACT_ATOMS: atom_id res chain seq x y z
N MET A 1 23.80 -13.87 -3.34
CA MET A 1 22.99 -13.81 -4.59
C MET A 1 21.53 -14.23 -4.39
N GLY A 2 21.11 -14.69 -3.19
CA GLY A 2 19.73 -15.10 -2.90
C GLY A 2 18.72 -13.95 -3.01
N PHE A 3 18.86 -12.92 -2.18
CA PHE A 3 17.86 -11.85 -1.92
C PHE A 3 17.33 -11.06 -3.10
N LYS A 4 18.08 -11.05 -4.20
CA LYS A 4 17.64 -10.36 -5.42
C LYS A 4 16.39 -11.04 -5.99
N ASN A 5 16.27 -12.36 -5.85
CA ASN A 5 15.14 -13.13 -6.35
C ASN A 5 13.87 -12.90 -5.51
N GLU A 6 13.98 -12.86 -4.18
CA GLU A 6 12.84 -12.60 -3.29
C GLU A 6 12.32 -11.17 -3.44
N LEU A 7 13.22 -10.19 -3.56
CA LEU A 7 12.86 -8.81 -3.85
C LEU A 7 12.11 -8.70 -5.18
N GLU A 8 12.67 -9.25 -6.27
CA GLU A 8 12.04 -9.21 -7.60
C GLU A 8 10.66 -9.86 -7.60
N LYS A 9 10.48 -10.99 -6.91
CA LYS A 9 9.18 -11.65 -6.75
C LYS A 9 8.17 -10.74 -6.04
N PHE A 10 8.57 -10.09 -4.96
CA PHE A 10 7.69 -9.19 -4.24
C PHE A 10 7.36 -7.93 -5.04
N GLN A 11 8.34 -7.35 -5.75
CA GLN A 11 8.13 -6.22 -6.66
C GLN A 11 7.13 -6.55 -7.77
N ASN A 12 7.23 -7.74 -8.36
CA ASN A 12 6.28 -8.19 -9.39
C ASN A 12 4.86 -8.33 -8.82
N LEU A 13 4.70 -8.95 -7.64
CA LEU A 13 3.41 -8.98 -6.96
C LEU A 13 2.84 -7.58 -6.76
N MET A 14 3.64 -6.63 -6.30
CA MET A 14 3.19 -5.25 -6.09
C MET A 14 2.76 -4.61 -7.42
N LYS A 15 3.51 -4.81 -8.51
CA LYS A 15 3.13 -4.32 -9.85
C LYS A 15 1.79 -4.88 -10.30
N ASP A 16 1.53 -6.15 -10.04
CA ASP A 16 0.25 -6.79 -10.33
C ASP A 16 -0.89 -6.20 -9.48
N LEU A 17 -0.67 -6.05 -8.17
CA LEU A 17 -1.65 -5.49 -7.24
C LEU A 17 -2.03 -4.05 -7.55
N PHE A 18 -1.07 -3.25 -8.03
CA PHE A 18 -1.30 -1.88 -8.49
C PHE A 18 -1.72 -1.80 -9.97
N GLN A 19 -1.96 -2.95 -10.62
CA GLN A 19 -2.44 -3.06 -11.99
C GLN A 19 -1.62 -2.21 -12.97
N PHE A 20 -0.28 -2.33 -12.91
CA PHE A 20 0.62 -1.55 -13.77
C PHE A 20 0.34 -1.76 -15.26
N GLU A 21 -0.14 -2.93 -15.68
CA GLU A 21 -0.50 -3.20 -17.08
C GLU A 21 -1.84 -2.59 -17.52
N ALA A 22 -2.66 -2.09 -16.59
CA ALA A 22 -3.92 -1.41 -16.90
C ALA A 22 -3.73 0.07 -17.32
N SER A 23 -2.58 0.42 -17.90
CA SER A 23 -2.18 1.79 -18.28
C SER A 23 -3.16 2.48 -19.22
N ASP A 24 -3.87 1.71 -20.02
CA ASP A 24 -4.73 2.24 -21.07
C ASP A 24 -6.11 2.67 -20.54
N LEU A 25 -6.40 2.38 -19.26
CA LEU A 25 -7.61 2.84 -18.58
C LEU A 25 -7.37 4.25 -18.03
N ASP A 26 -8.02 5.27 -18.62
CA ASP A 26 -7.98 6.67 -18.15
C ASP A 26 -9.34 7.14 -17.63
N PHE A 27 -9.96 6.33 -16.76
CA PHE A 27 -11.24 6.67 -16.13
C PHE A 27 -11.23 6.34 -14.64
N GLY A 28 -12.05 7.06 -13.86
CA GLY A 28 -12.22 6.83 -12.42
C GLY A 28 -10.89 6.82 -11.63
N ILE A 29 -10.71 5.80 -10.79
CA ILE A 29 -9.50 5.65 -9.96
C ILE A 29 -8.22 5.46 -10.78
N TYR A 30 -8.33 4.91 -11.99
CA TYR A 30 -7.18 4.68 -12.88
C TYR A 30 -6.49 5.97 -13.30
N ARG A 31 -7.24 7.08 -13.45
CA ARG A 31 -6.65 8.40 -13.72
C ARG A 31 -5.74 8.89 -12.58
N ILE A 32 -6.13 8.64 -11.33
CA ILE A 32 -5.33 8.97 -10.14
C ILE A 32 -4.10 8.06 -10.06
N LEU A 33 -4.29 6.76 -10.30
CA LEU A 33 -3.19 5.79 -10.33
C LEU A 33 -2.18 6.14 -11.44
N ASN A 34 -2.65 6.54 -12.61
CA ASN A 34 -1.82 7.01 -13.72
C ASN A 34 -1.07 8.29 -13.39
N TYR A 35 -1.73 9.26 -12.75
CA TYR A 35 -1.09 10.51 -12.30
C TYR A 35 0.06 10.25 -11.32
N LYS A 36 -0.08 9.27 -10.42
CA LYS A 36 0.95 8.89 -9.44
C LYS A 36 1.82 7.71 -9.86
N ARG A 37 1.69 7.23 -11.10
CA ARG A 37 2.32 5.99 -11.57
C ARG A 37 3.83 6.00 -11.42
N GLU A 38 4.48 7.11 -11.75
CA GLU A 38 5.93 7.27 -11.56
C GLU A 38 6.32 7.19 -10.09
N GLN A 39 5.54 7.80 -9.18
CA GLN A 39 5.80 7.73 -7.73
C GLN A 39 5.63 6.32 -7.19
N ILE A 40 4.61 5.58 -7.67
CA ILE A 40 4.38 4.19 -7.27
C ILE A 40 5.49 3.30 -7.84
N ARG A 41 5.93 3.55 -9.09
CA ARG A 41 7.02 2.80 -9.73
C ARG A 41 8.32 2.98 -8.96
N ASP A 42 8.69 4.23 -8.69
CA ASP A 42 9.89 4.55 -7.91
C ASP A 42 9.84 3.94 -6.51
N PHE A 43 8.65 3.94 -5.88
CA PHE A 43 8.47 3.29 -4.59
C PHE A 43 8.76 1.78 -4.66
N ILE A 44 8.19 1.07 -5.63
CA ILE A 44 8.35 -0.38 -5.78
C ILE A 44 9.78 -0.74 -6.18
N GLU A 45 10.35 -0.03 -7.15
CA GLU A 45 11.63 -0.39 -7.77
C GLU A 45 12.84 0.03 -6.93
N ASN A 46 12.78 1.20 -6.30
CA ASN A 46 13.93 1.79 -5.60
C ASN A 46 13.67 1.87 -4.09
N ARG A 47 12.66 2.65 -3.67
CA ARG A 47 12.50 3.02 -2.26
C ARG A 47 12.23 1.82 -1.35
N LEU A 48 11.55 0.80 -1.85
CA LEU A 48 11.26 -0.42 -1.07
C LEU A 48 12.56 -1.08 -0.60
N LYS A 49 13.54 -1.19 -1.51
CA LYS A 49 14.86 -1.73 -1.20
C LYS A 49 15.56 -0.85 -0.17
N ASP A 50 15.54 0.47 -0.36
CA ASP A 50 16.19 1.41 0.56
C ASP A 50 15.60 1.35 1.97
N ILE A 51 14.28 1.19 2.10
CA ILE A 51 13.59 1.05 3.39
C ILE A 51 14.06 -0.22 4.11
N VAL A 52 14.17 -1.34 3.39
CA VAL A 52 14.67 -2.58 3.98
C VAL A 52 16.16 -2.44 4.32
N GLU A 53 16.99 -1.93 3.42
CA GLU A 53 18.43 -1.77 3.69
C GLU A 53 18.68 -0.87 4.91
N SER A 54 18.05 0.30 4.99
CA SER A 54 18.16 1.23 6.11
C SER A 54 17.65 0.65 7.43
N SER A 55 16.64 -0.21 7.41
CA SER A 55 16.14 -0.91 8.60
C SER A 55 17.18 -1.87 9.20
N PHE A 56 18.08 -2.40 8.38
CA PHE A 56 19.14 -3.32 8.80
C PHE A 56 20.53 -2.69 8.87
N GLU A 57 20.71 -1.42 8.48
CA GLU A 57 21.99 -0.70 8.54
C GLU A 57 22.58 -0.71 9.96
N LYS A 58 21.75 -0.48 10.98
CA LYS A 58 22.18 -0.50 12.39
C LYS A 58 22.72 -1.86 12.83
N HIS A 59 22.29 -2.93 12.17
CA HIS A 59 22.70 -4.31 12.45
C HIS A 59 23.91 -4.75 11.61
N LYS A 60 24.12 -4.15 10.43
CA LYS A 60 25.34 -4.36 9.62
C LYS A 60 26.52 -3.52 10.09
N GLY A 61 26.27 -2.33 10.65
CA GLY A 61 27.30 -1.39 11.11
C GLY A 61 28.31 -1.00 10.01
N ALA A 62 29.43 -0.39 10.42
CA ALA A 62 30.59 -0.16 9.55
C ALA A 62 31.38 -1.44 9.22
N LEU A 63 30.94 -2.59 9.74
CA LEU A 63 31.63 -3.88 9.65
C LEU A 63 31.52 -4.56 8.29
N ALA A 64 30.49 -4.24 7.51
CA ALA A 64 30.25 -4.88 6.22
C ALA A 64 31.19 -4.41 5.11
N GLU A 65 31.84 -3.25 5.29
CA GLU A 65 32.72 -2.69 4.26
C GLU A 65 33.99 -3.53 4.14
N ASN A 66 34.21 -4.09 2.95
CA ASN A 66 35.35 -4.95 2.62
C ASN A 66 35.46 -6.21 3.50
N ILE A 67 34.36 -6.70 4.08
CA ILE A 67 34.40 -7.90 4.95
C ILE A 67 34.96 -9.13 4.22
N ASP A 68 34.63 -9.30 2.93
CA ASP A 68 35.16 -10.39 2.10
C ASP A 68 36.68 -10.26 1.89
N GLU A 69 37.17 -9.04 1.65
CA GLU A 69 38.60 -8.79 1.50
C GLU A 69 39.35 -9.00 2.82
N ARG A 70 38.79 -8.53 3.93
CA ARG A 70 39.32 -8.76 5.28
C ARG A 70 39.36 -10.25 5.62
N PHE A 71 38.30 -10.98 5.29
CA PHE A 71 38.22 -12.42 5.51
C PHE A 71 39.27 -13.18 4.69
N ASN A 72 39.39 -12.87 3.41
CA ASN A 72 40.39 -13.48 2.53
C ASN A 72 41.81 -13.15 3.00
N ARG A 73 42.06 -11.92 3.45
CA ARG A 73 43.37 -11.50 3.98
C ARG A 73 43.70 -12.21 5.29
N ALA A 74 42.76 -12.29 6.22
CA ALA A 74 42.94 -13.02 7.48
C ALA A 74 43.22 -14.50 7.22
N LYS A 75 42.48 -15.11 6.28
CA LYS A 75 42.69 -16.48 5.81
C LYS A 75 44.10 -16.68 5.25
N GLU A 76 44.55 -15.82 4.34
CA GLU A 76 45.91 -15.89 3.77
C GLU A 76 47.00 -15.72 4.83
N ASN A 77 46.82 -14.82 5.79
CA ASN A 77 47.78 -14.58 6.86
C ASN A 77 47.93 -15.82 7.75
N VAL A 78 46.81 -16.45 8.12
CA VAL A 78 46.80 -17.71 8.87
C VAL A 78 47.50 -18.83 8.08
N GLU A 79 47.17 -19.01 6.80
CA GLU A 79 47.79 -20.06 5.97
C GLU A 79 49.31 -19.85 5.77
N LYS A 80 49.76 -18.60 5.62
CA LYS A 80 51.19 -18.26 5.44
C LYS A 80 51.99 -18.40 6.73
N ALA A 81 51.44 -17.99 7.88
CA ALA A 81 52.18 -17.95 9.15
C ALA A 81 52.05 -19.24 9.98
N LEU A 82 50.88 -19.89 9.95
CA LEU A 82 50.56 -21.06 10.77
C LEU A 82 50.51 -22.37 9.95
N GLY A 83 50.64 -22.26 8.62
CA GLY A 83 50.72 -23.36 7.68
C GLY A 83 49.35 -23.82 7.18
N LYS A 84 49.36 -24.62 6.10
CA LYS A 84 48.14 -25.07 5.40
C LYS A 84 47.18 -25.93 6.24
N ASN A 85 47.64 -26.46 7.38
CA ASN A 85 46.82 -27.27 8.30
C ASN A 85 46.15 -26.42 9.41
N ALA A 86 46.36 -25.11 9.39
CA ALA A 86 45.77 -24.20 10.38
C ALA A 86 44.26 -23.99 10.14
N ILE A 87 43.79 -24.10 8.89
CA ILE A 87 42.37 -24.03 8.53
C ILE A 87 41.94 -25.40 8.02
N LEU A 88 40.91 -25.96 8.64
CA LEU A 88 40.34 -27.24 8.28
C LEU A 88 39.57 -27.13 6.95
N PRO A 89 39.32 -28.25 6.24
CA PRO A 89 38.50 -28.25 5.02
C PRO A 89 37.07 -27.72 5.22
N THR A 90 36.58 -27.72 6.46
CA THR A 90 35.28 -27.13 6.86
C THR A 90 35.30 -25.60 6.89
N GLY A 91 36.47 -24.97 6.80
CA GLY A 91 36.65 -23.53 6.98
C GLY A 91 36.80 -23.12 8.45
N ASP A 92 36.91 -24.06 9.37
CA ASP A 92 37.16 -23.81 10.80
C ASP A 92 38.65 -23.70 11.10
N LEU A 93 39.01 -22.86 12.06
CA LEU A 93 40.36 -22.80 12.58
C LEU A 93 40.65 -24.06 13.40
N ASN A 94 41.84 -24.62 13.25
CA ASN A 94 42.29 -25.73 14.07
C ASN A 94 42.51 -25.25 15.52
N LYS A 95 41.96 -26.00 16.48
CA LYS A 95 41.98 -25.68 17.93
C LYS A 95 43.35 -25.29 18.47
N SER A 96 44.42 -25.89 17.92
CA SER A 96 45.80 -25.60 18.33
C SER A 96 46.25 -24.15 18.07
N PHE A 97 45.51 -23.38 17.25
CA PHE A 97 45.86 -22.02 16.86
C PHE A 97 44.85 -20.97 17.32
N GLU A 98 43.80 -21.35 18.04
CA GLU A 98 42.75 -20.42 18.53
C GLU A 98 43.29 -19.32 19.44
N GLU A 99 44.30 -19.64 20.26
CA GLU A 99 44.92 -18.65 21.17
C GLU A 99 45.98 -17.76 20.49
N THR A 100 46.28 -17.98 19.20
CA THR A 100 47.23 -17.14 18.49
C THR A 100 46.58 -15.82 18.05
N PRO A 101 47.33 -14.70 18.00
CA PRO A 101 46.77 -13.42 17.54
C PRO A 101 46.13 -13.48 16.15
N LEU A 102 46.74 -14.23 15.22
CA LEU A 102 46.21 -14.42 13.86
C LEU A 102 44.98 -15.33 13.84
N GLY A 103 44.93 -16.34 14.72
CA GLY A 103 43.76 -17.19 14.89
C GLY A 103 42.55 -16.42 15.42
N GLN A 104 42.77 -15.55 16.41
CA GLN A 104 41.73 -14.66 16.95
C GLN A 104 41.22 -13.67 15.90
N GLU A 105 42.13 -13.04 15.13
CA GLU A 105 41.75 -12.15 14.02
C GLU A 105 40.88 -12.89 12.97
N TYR A 106 41.27 -14.12 12.60
CA TYR A 106 40.49 -14.93 11.67
C TYR A 106 39.10 -15.29 12.21
N LEU A 107 39.01 -15.70 13.47
CA LEU A 107 37.73 -16.05 14.10
C LEU A 107 36.80 -14.84 14.19
N GLU A 108 37.34 -13.68 14.57
CA GLU A 108 36.57 -12.44 14.66
C GLU A 108 36.01 -12.06 13.28
N VAL A 109 36.84 -12.04 12.24
CA VAL A 109 36.40 -11.69 10.88
C VAL A 109 35.43 -12.73 10.31
N LYS A 110 35.62 -14.02 10.63
CA LYS A 110 34.69 -15.09 10.27
C LYS A 110 33.32 -14.89 10.91
N GLU A 111 33.27 -14.62 12.21
CA GLU A 111 32.02 -14.37 12.94
C GLU A 111 31.29 -13.14 12.37
N GLN A 112 32.03 -12.06 12.09
CA GLN A 112 31.49 -10.86 11.45
C GLN A 112 30.88 -11.17 10.08
N LYS A 113 31.56 -11.98 9.26
CA LYS A 113 31.05 -12.42 7.96
C LYS A 113 29.78 -13.26 8.08
N GLU A 114 29.77 -14.26 8.95
CA GLU A 114 28.59 -15.11 9.19
C GLU A 114 27.39 -14.29 9.70
N MET A 115 27.63 -13.30 10.54
CA MET A 115 26.60 -12.37 11.01
C MET A 115 26.00 -11.57 9.86
N ILE A 116 26.82 -11.05 8.94
CA ILE A 116 26.36 -10.30 7.76
C ILE A 116 25.55 -11.19 6.82
N GLU A 117 26.01 -12.42 6.59
CA GLU A 117 25.29 -13.41 5.77
C GLU A 117 23.90 -13.72 6.37
N LYS A 118 23.81 -13.93 7.69
CA LYS A 118 22.53 -14.12 8.40
C LYS A 118 21.62 -12.89 8.30
N ILE A 119 22.15 -11.68 8.40
CA ILE A 119 21.35 -10.45 8.24
C ILE A 119 20.75 -10.39 6.85
N ASP A 120 21.55 -10.71 5.83
CA ASP A 120 21.04 -10.71 4.47
C ASP A 120 19.98 -11.83 4.29
N GLU A 121 20.16 -13.01 4.89
CA GLU A 121 19.12 -14.07 4.97
C GLU A 121 17.79 -13.56 5.53
N ILE A 122 17.84 -12.83 6.64
CA ILE A 122 16.67 -12.22 7.26
C ILE A 122 15.99 -11.22 6.32
N LYS A 123 16.74 -10.42 5.56
CA LYS A 123 16.14 -9.50 4.57
C LYS A 123 15.37 -10.26 3.49
N GLY A 124 15.89 -11.39 3.01
CA GLY A 124 15.15 -12.28 2.12
C GLY A 124 13.85 -12.77 2.70
N GLN A 125 13.91 -13.19 3.96
CA GLN A 125 12.72 -13.63 4.67
C GLN A 125 11.67 -12.52 4.78
N VAL A 126 12.08 -11.27 5.04
CA VAL A 126 11.16 -10.12 5.05
C VAL A 126 10.41 -9.98 3.73
N TYR A 127 11.08 -10.07 2.58
CA TYR A 127 10.41 -10.00 1.28
C TYR A 127 9.44 -11.17 1.06
N ASN A 128 9.83 -12.37 1.46
CA ASN A 128 8.94 -13.55 1.40
C ASN A 128 7.71 -13.41 2.29
N ASP A 129 7.88 -12.86 3.49
CA ASP A 129 6.79 -12.64 4.44
C ASP A 129 5.83 -11.56 3.93
N LEU A 130 6.36 -10.47 3.38
CA LEU A 130 5.57 -9.43 2.73
C LEU A 130 4.80 -9.98 1.52
N TYR A 131 5.47 -10.74 0.65
CA TYR A 131 4.81 -11.43 -0.47
C TYR A 131 3.68 -12.33 0.03
N THR A 132 3.96 -13.12 1.07
CA THR A 132 2.98 -14.05 1.65
C THR A 132 1.79 -13.30 2.25
N PHE A 133 2.03 -12.18 2.93
CA PHE A 133 0.99 -11.35 3.50
C PHE A 133 0.09 -10.75 2.41
N PHE A 134 0.66 -10.01 1.46
CA PHE A 134 -0.11 -9.34 0.41
C PHE A 134 -0.84 -10.34 -0.49
N SER A 135 -0.18 -11.42 -0.91
CA SER A 135 -0.82 -12.45 -1.72
C SER A 135 -1.98 -13.16 -0.99
N ARG A 136 -1.93 -13.25 0.34
CA ARG A 136 -2.97 -13.88 1.16
C ARG A 136 -4.17 -12.98 1.40
N TYR A 137 -3.93 -11.72 1.72
CA TYR A 137 -4.96 -10.87 2.29
C TYR A 137 -5.43 -9.76 1.36
N TYR A 138 -4.68 -9.39 0.33
CA TYR A 138 -5.05 -8.27 -0.53
C TYR A 138 -5.86 -8.72 -1.77
N GLU A 139 -6.99 -8.07 -2.02
CA GLU A 139 -7.83 -8.25 -3.21
C GLU A 139 -8.56 -6.94 -3.53
N ASP A 140 -8.56 -6.54 -4.81
CA ASP A 140 -9.36 -5.43 -5.32
C ASP A 140 -9.30 -4.11 -4.50
N GLY A 141 -8.13 -3.81 -3.94
CA GLY A 141 -7.92 -2.58 -3.16
C GLY A 141 -8.26 -2.69 -1.68
N ASP A 142 -8.64 -3.87 -1.19
CA ASP A 142 -8.97 -4.11 0.21
C ASP A 142 -8.23 -5.33 0.79
N PHE A 143 -8.13 -5.37 2.12
CA PHE A 143 -7.66 -6.54 2.84
C PHE A 143 -8.85 -7.41 3.23
N ILE A 144 -9.04 -8.50 2.51
CA ILE A 144 -10.11 -9.45 2.77
C ILE A 144 -9.57 -10.84 3.14
N PRO A 145 -10.24 -11.54 4.06
CA PRO A 145 -9.94 -12.95 4.31
C PRO A 145 -10.28 -13.77 3.07
N LYS A 146 -9.25 -14.23 2.35
CA LYS A 146 -9.45 -15.21 1.27
C LYS A 146 -9.68 -16.59 1.86
N TYR A 147 -10.85 -17.17 1.61
CA TYR A 147 -11.15 -18.55 1.99
C TYR A 147 -10.22 -19.51 1.23
N ARG A 148 -9.17 -20.02 1.88
CA ARG A 148 -8.34 -21.07 1.30
C ARG A 148 -8.57 -22.38 2.02
N TYR A 149 -9.20 -23.31 1.30
CA TYR A 149 -9.33 -24.68 1.75
C TYR A 149 -7.94 -25.34 1.79
N SER A 150 -7.67 -26.11 2.85
CA SER A 150 -6.35 -26.70 3.15
C SER A 150 -5.78 -27.60 2.05
N ILE A 151 -6.61 -27.98 1.08
CA ILE A 151 -6.29 -28.80 -0.10
C ILE A 151 -5.14 -28.20 -0.94
N LYS A 152 -4.87 -26.89 -0.86
CA LYS A 152 -3.76 -26.22 -1.58
C LYS A 152 -2.54 -25.86 -0.71
N GLY A 153 -2.35 -26.52 0.43
CA GLY A 153 -1.13 -26.34 1.25
C GLY A 153 -1.11 -25.08 2.13
N HIS A 154 -2.25 -24.40 2.28
CA HIS A 154 -2.40 -23.29 3.21
C HIS A 154 -2.77 -23.82 4.61
N LYS A 155 -1.89 -23.60 5.59
CA LYS A 155 -2.09 -23.99 6.99
C LYS A 155 -2.29 -22.74 7.86
N TYR A 156 -3.20 -22.83 8.82
CA TYR A 156 -3.45 -21.80 9.82
C TYR A 156 -3.17 -22.38 11.20
N ALA A 157 -2.56 -21.58 12.08
CA ALA A 157 -2.46 -21.92 13.49
C ALA A 157 -3.74 -21.46 14.17
N ILE A 158 -4.43 -22.39 14.81
CA ILE A 158 -5.55 -22.08 15.69
C ILE A 158 -5.03 -22.31 17.12
N PRO A 159 -4.96 -21.27 17.98
CA PRO A 159 -4.53 -21.47 19.36
C PRO A 159 -5.50 -22.46 20.01
N TYR A 160 -4.98 -23.52 20.63
CA TYR A 160 -5.76 -24.63 21.16
C TYR A 160 -5.12 -25.10 22.47
N ASP A 161 -5.93 -25.19 23.51
CA ASP A 161 -5.55 -25.45 24.90
C ASP A 161 -5.96 -26.86 25.38
N GLY A 162 -6.40 -27.73 24.45
CA GLY A 162 -6.72 -29.13 24.75
C GLY A 162 -8.21 -29.47 24.82
N GLU A 163 -9.10 -28.54 24.46
CA GLU A 163 -10.56 -28.75 24.43
C GLU A 163 -10.99 -29.89 23.49
N GLU A 164 -11.90 -30.79 23.85
CA GLU A 164 -12.30 -31.90 22.95
C GLU A 164 -12.78 -31.45 21.56
N VAL A 165 -13.41 -30.27 21.46
CA VAL A 165 -13.84 -29.64 20.21
C VAL A 165 -13.56 -28.15 20.25
N LYS A 166 -12.94 -27.62 19.19
CA LYS A 166 -12.77 -26.16 18.98
C LYS A 166 -13.39 -25.71 17.67
N LEU A 167 -14.41 -24.85 17.76
CA LEU A 167 -14.97 -24.13 16.63
C LEU A 167 -14.27 -22.78 16.49
N TYR A 168 -13.72 -22.49 15.31
CA TYR A 168 -12.98 -21.26 15.07
C TYR A 168 -13.45 -20.59 13.78
N TRP A 169 -13.84 -19.32 13.89
CA TRP A 169 -14.21 -18.53 12.72
C TRP A 169 -12.95 -18.13 11.96
N ALA A 170 -12.93 -18.33 10.64
CA ALA A 170 -11.82 -17.90 9.78
C ALA A 170 -11.54 -16.38 9.87
N THR A 171 -12.53 -15.61 10.31
CA THR A 171 -12.49 -14.15 10.48
C THR A 171 -12.33 -13.72 11.95
N ALA A 172 -12.04 -14.64 12.87
CA ALA A 172 -11.77 -14.27 14.25
C ALA A 172 -10.65 -13.22 14.32
N GLU A 173 -10.83 -12.21 15.18
CA GLU A 173 -9.94 -11.04 15.34
C GLU A 173 -9.82 -10.11 14.12
N GLN A 174 -10.59 -10.34 13.04
CA GLN A 174 -10.66 -9.41 11.93
C GLN A 174 -11.76 -8.38 12.17
N TYR A 175 -11.35 -7.12 12.31
CA TYR A 175 -12.27 -5.99 12.40
C TYR A 175 -12.44 -5.38 11.01
N TYR A 176 -13.57 -5.67 10.36
CA TYR A 176 -13.95 -4.97 9.14
C TYR A 176 -14.55 -3.62 9.50
N ILE A 177 -13.86 -2.53 9.15
CA ILE A 177 -14.42 -1.18 9.23
C ILE A 177 -15.02 -0.87 7.86
N LYS A 178 -16.34 -0.76 7.79
CA LYS A 178 -17.02 -0.40 6.54
C LYS A 178 -16.72 1.07 6.20
N THR A 179 -15.77 1.30 5.30
CA THR A 179 -15.34 2.63 4.85
C THR A 179 -16.43 3.41 4.09
N GLY A 180 -17.56 2.77 3.76
CA GLY A 180 -18.68 3.39 3.05
C GLY A 180 -19.57 4.33 3.88
N LEU A 181 -19.24 4.56 5.15
CA LEU A 181 -19.93 5.53 6.03
C LEU A 181 -19.05 6.74 6.36
N LEU A 182 -17.73 6.64 6.17
CA LEU A 182 -16.79 7.68 6.53
C LEU A 182 -15.99 8.12 5.31
N PHE A 183 -16.55 9.05 4.54
CA PHE A 183 -15.87 9.64 3.41
C PHE A 183 -14.95 10.77 3.90
N ARG A 184 -13.68 10.73 3.47
CA ARG A 184 -12.76 11.85 3.68
C ARG A 184 -13.03 12.93 2.63
N ASP A 185 -12.93 14.18 3.06
CA ASP A 185 -12.93 15.32 2.13
C ASP A 185 -11.79 15.18 1.13
N TYR A 186 -12.10 15.30 -0.15
CA TYR A 186 -11.09 15.37 -1.20
C TYR A 186 -10.80 16.84 -1.51
N THR A 187 -9.57 17.27 -1.27
CA THR A 187 -9.14 18.65 -1.53
C THR A 187 -8.06 18.69 -2.59
N PHE A 188 -8.24 19.54 -3.59
CA PHE A 188 -7.18 19.88 -4.54
C PHE A 188 -7.03 21.40 -4.65
N LYS A 189 -5.87 21.84 -5.15
CA LYS A 189 -5.57 23.24 -5.43
C LYS A 189 -5.34 23.41 -6.92
N SER A 190 -5.89 24.46 -7.49
CA SER A 190 -5.61 24.92 -8.85
C SER A 190 -5.31 26.40 -8.76
N ASP A 191 -4.08 26.80 -9.09
CA ASP A 191 -3.60 28.18 -8.89
C ASP A 191 -3.83 28.67 -7.45
N ASN A 192 -4.58 29.77 -7.28
CA ASN A 192 -4.94 30.32 -5.98
C ASN A 192 -6.24 29.74 -5.41
N LEU A 193 -6.88 28.79 -6.10
CA LEU A 193 -8.18 28.24 -5.75
C LEU A 193 -8.05 26.90 -5.04
N LYS A 194 -8.63 26.78 -3.86
CA LYS A 194 -8.77 25.54 -3.10
C LYS A 194 -10.16 24.98 -3.32
N VAL A 195 -10.26 23.77 -3.87
CA VAL A 195 -11.54 23.11 -4.12
C VAL A 195 -11.65 21.89 -3.20
N ILE A 196 -12.76 21.79 -2.48
CA ILE A 196 -13.05 20.74 -1.52
C ILE A 196 -14.31 20.01 -1.97
N PHE A 197 -14.20 18.72 -2.24
CA PHE A 197 -15.34 17.83 -2.39
C PHE A 197 -15.61 17.15 -1.05
N ARG A 198 -16.80 17.40 -0.51
CA ARG A 198 -17.25 16.88 0.78
C ARG A 198 -18.48 16.01 0.58
N VAL A 199 -18.53 14.89 1.26
CA VAL A 199 -19.76 14.09 1.36
C VAL A 199 -20.43 14.48 2.67
N VAL A 200 -21.66 14.99 2.61
CA VAL A 200 -22.45 15.24 3.82
C VAL A 200 -22.84 13.92 4.45
N GLU A 201 -22.97 13.90 5.78
CA GLU A 201 -23.29 12.70 6.54
C GLU A 201 -24.48 11.98 5.90
N ALA A 202 -24.27 10.73 5.51
CA ALA A 202 -25.31 9.94 4.86
C ALA A 202 -26.47 9.80 5.86
N LYS A 203 -27.72 9.99 5.41
CA LYS A 203 -28.88 9.61 6.22
C LYS A 203 -28.71 8.13 6.58
N ASP A 204 -28.47 7.86 7.87
CA ASP A 204 -28.28 6.51 8.37
C ASP A 204 -29.46 5.63 7.97
N GLU A 205 -29.15 4.41 7.51
CA GLU A 205 -30.12 3.33 7.57
C GLU A 205 -30.32 2.97 9.04
N ILE A 206 -31.52 3.28 9.54
CA ILE A 206 -32.10 2.54 10.64
C ILE A 206 -32.16 1.07 10.19
N ALA A 207 -31.32 0.25 10.81
CA ALA A 207 -31.22 -1.20 10.70
C ALA A 207 -30.31 -1.77 9.58
N SER A 208 -29.39 -2.62 10.04
CA SER A 208 -28.53 -3.54 9.32
C SER A 208 -29.31 -4.57 8.48
N ASN A 209 -30.04 -4.12 7.47
CA ASN A 209 -30.51 -5.00 6.39
C ASN A 209 -29.72 -4.61 5.13
N LYS A 210 -29.14 -5.60 4.46
CA LYS A 210 -28.38 -5.42 3.21
C LYS A 210 -29.07 -4.39 2.31
N ALA A 211 -28.44 -3.24 2.08
CA ALA A 211 -28.88 -2.27 1.08
C ALA A 211 -29.21 -3.03 -0.20
N THR A 212 -30.49 -3.03 -0.56
CA THR A 212 -31.01 -3.89 -1.63
C THR A 212 -30.85 -3.22 -3.00
N LYS A 213 -30.44 -1.95 -3.01
CA LYS A 213 -30.14 -1.15 -4.20
C LYS A 213 -28.81 -0.42 -4.03
N GLU A 214 -28.19 -0.15 -5.18
CA GLU A 214 -26.89 0.51 -5.28
C GLU A 214 -26.99 2.00 -4.95
N ARG A 215 -25.93 2.56 -4.35
CA ARG A 215 -25.83 3.97 -3.97
C ARG A 215 -24.91 4.72 -4.92
N PHE A 216 -25.20 6.00 -5.14
CA PHE A 216 -24.49 6.87 -6.06
C PHE A 216 -24.14 8.19 -5.37
N PHE A 217 -23.10 8.85 -5.86
CA PHE A 217 -22.79 10.22 -5.46
C PHE A 217 -23.65 11.19 -6.26
N VAL A 218 -24.45 11.99 -5.56
CA VAL A 218 -25.30 13.04 -6.11
C VAL A 218 -25.01 14.36 -5.40
N LEU A 219 -25.29 15.50 -6.04
CA LEU A 219 -25.17 16.81 -5.38
C LEU A 219 -26.12 16.88 -4.18
N ASP A 220 -25.69 17.59 -3.13
CA ASP A 220 -26.53 17.82 -1.95
C ASP A 220 -27.78 18.66 -2.28
N ASP A 221 -28.94 18.23 -1.79
CA ASP A 221 -30.22 18.88 -2.10
C ASP A 221 -30.35 20.27 -1.43
N GLU A 222 -29.64 20.50 -0.32
CA GLU A 222 -29.74 21.74 0.46
C GLU A 222 -28.68 22.77 0.06
N ASN A 223 -27.41 22.40 0.10
CA ASN A 223 -26.29 23.31 -0.15
C ASN A 223 -25.10 22.60 -0.83
N TYR A 224 -25.28 22.23 -2.11
CA TYR A 224 -24.24 21.55 -2.88
C TYR A 224 -23.05 22.42 -3.28
N LEU A 225 -23.15 23.75 -3.23
CA LEU A 225 -22.07 24.64 -3.68
C LEU A 225 -21.93 25.84 -2.73
N GLU A 226 -20.73 26.00 -2.18
CA GLU A 226 -20.34 27.16 -1.38
C GLU A 226 -19.05 27.75 -1.92
N ILE A 227 -19.08 29.05 -2.23
CA ILE A 227 -17.92 29.80 -2.74
C ILE A 227 -17.56 30.89 -1.72
N LYS A 228 -16.33 30.87 -1.23
CA LYS A 228 -15.76 31.85 -0.30
C LYS A 228 -14.37 32.25 -0.76
N ASP A 229 -14.22 33.47 -1.28
CA ASP A 229 -12.96 34.01 -1.79
C ASP A 229 -12.23 33.05 -2.74
N ASN A 230 -11.22 32.35 -2.20
CA ASN A 230 -10.35 31.40 -2.87
C ASN A 230 -10.63 29.94 -2.48
N GLU A 231 -11.75 29.65 -1.82
CA GLU A 231 -12.19 28.32 -1.42
C GLU A 231 -13.57 27.99 -2.00
N ILE A 232 -13.67 26.83 -2.63
CA ILE A 232 -14.92 26.27 -3.16
C ILE A 232 -15.18 24.95 -2.45
N ILE A 233 -16.38 24.77 -1.91
CA ILE A 233 -16.84 23.51 -1.34
C ILE A 233 -17.99 23.00 -2.20
N VAL A 234 -17.83 21.82 -2.78
CA VAL A 234 -18.91 21.07 -3.44
C VAL A 234 -19.33 19.93 -2.54
N ARG A 235 -20.61 19.90 -2.16
CA ARG A 235 -21.18 18.89 -1.27
C ARG A 235 -21.96 17.82 -2.05
N PHE A 236 -21.75 16.58 -1.65
CA PHE A 236 -22.37 15.40 -2.23
C PHE A 236 -23.09 14.59 -1.15
N GLN A 237 -24.13 13.86 -1.54
CA GLN A 237 -24.74 12.80 -0.77
C GLN A 237 -24.37 11.44 -1.39
N TYR A 238 -24.23 10.41 -0.54
CA TYR A 238 -24.05 9.02 -0.99
C TYR A 238 -25.29 8.19 -0.65
N ARG A 239 -26.24 8.12 -1.60
CA ARG A 239 -27.57 7.54 -1.40
C ARG A 239 -28.11 6.83 -2.64
N GLU A 240 -29.22 6.11 -2.46
CA GLU A 240 -30.00 5.58 -3.59
C GLU A 240 -30.62 6.73 -4.40
N LEU A 241 -30.79 6.48 -5.71
CA LEU A 241 -31.48 7.40 -6.60
C LEU A 241 -33.00 7.22 -6.47
N SER A 242 -33.72 8.34 -6.49
CA SER A 242 -35.17 8.34 -6.67
C SER A 242 -35.57 7.99 -8.11
N ASP A 243 -36.81 7.54 -8.33
CA ASP A 243 -37.33 7.21 -9.67
C ASP A 243 -37.28 8.41 -10.63
N LYS A 244 -37.33 9.64 -10.10
CA LYS A 244 -37.15 10.87 -10.89
C LYS A 244 -35.70 11.01 -11.33
N GLU A 245 -34.76 10.88 -10.41
CA GLU A 245 -33.32 10.97 -10.71
C GLU A 245 -32.86 9.88 -11.67
N VAL A 246 -33.42 8.67 -11.60
CA VAL A 246 -33.09 7.59 -12.56
C VAL A 246 -33.41 8.02 -14.00
N LYS A 247 -34.55 8.69 -14.20
CA LYS A 247 -34.95 9.23 -15.51
C LYS A 247 -34.14 10.47 -15.86
N ASP A 248 -33.99 11.37 -14.89
CA ASP A 248 -33.30 12.64 -15.08
C ASP A 248 -31.83 12.43 -15.39
N TYR A 249 -31.16 11.40 -14.87
CA TYR A 249 -29.77 11.06 -15.21
C TYR A 249 -29.66 10.08 -16.39
N ASP A 250 -30.76 9.55 -16.91
CA ASP A 250 -30.78 8.50 -17.96
C ASP A 250 -29.99 7.24 -17.55
N VAL A 251 -30.26 6.72 -16.35
CA VAL A 251 -29.52 5.61 -15.72
C VAL A 251 -30.37 4.34 -15.47
N GLU A 252 -31.38 4.13 -16.31
CA GLU A 252 -32.28 2.96 -16.23
C GLU A 252 -31.55 1.62 -16.42
N GLY A 253 -30.44 1.60 -17.17
CA GLY A 253 -29.60 0.43 -17.44
C GLY A 253 -28.10 0.71 -17.41
N GLY A 254 -27.29 -0.33 -17.59
CA GLY A 254 -25.82 -0.25 -17.61
C GLY A 254 -25.14 -0.63 -16.28
N SER A 255 -23.81 -0.70 -16.29
CA SER A 255 -23.01 -0.97 -15.10
C SER A 255 -23.05 0.22 -14.12
N ASN A 256 -22.80 -0.03 -12.83
CA ASN A 256 -22.80 1.03 -11.81
C ASN A 256 -21.79 2.15 -12.15
N THR A 257 -20.64 1.80 -12.72
CA THR A 257 -19.64 2.76 -13.20
C THR A 257 -20.20 3.67 -14.29
N ALA A 258 -20.84 3.09 -15.31
CA ALA A 258 -21.44 3.86 -16.40
C ALA A 258 -22.56 4.78 -15.92
N LYS A 259 -23.35 4.32 -14.93
CA LYS A 259 -24.38 5.15 -14.29
C LYS A 259 -23.75 6.34 -13.55
N GLN A 260 -22.71 6.11 -12.74
CA GLN A 260 -22.03 7.20 -12.03
C GLN A 260 -21.38 8.20 -12.99
N GLU A 261 -20.84 7.76 -14.13
CA GLU A 261 -20.30 8.67 -15.15
C GLU A 261 -21.37 9.59 -15.75
N LYS A 262 -22.56 9.05 -16.08
CA LYS A 262 -23.68 9.88 -16.55
C LYS A 262 -24.10 10.91 -15.51
N ILE A 263 -24.18 10.50 -14.25
CA ILE A 263 -24.49 11.40 -13.13
C ILE A 263 -23.43 12.50 -13.03
N ASN A 264 -22.14 12.14 -13.05
CA ASN A 264 -21.02 13.08 -12.99
C ASN A 264 -21.06 14.10 -14.13
N ASN A 265 -21.40 13.67 -15.36
CA ASN A 265 -21.52 14.58 -16.51
C ASN A 265 -22.64 15.61 -16.31
N LYS A 266 -23.80 15.20 -15.78
CA LYS A 266 -24.89 16.14 -15.47
C LYS A 266 -24.52 17.08 -14.34
N ILE A 267 -23.91 16.56 -13.28
CA ILE A 267 -23.39 17.35 -12.16
C ILE A 267 -22.40 18.41 -12.66
N PHE A 268 -21.48 18.03 -13.55
CA PHE A 268 -20.51 18.96 -14.13
C PHE A 268 -21.18 20.10 -14.88
N GLU A 269 -22.17 19.82 -15.74
CA GLU A 269 -22.90 20.87 -16.45
C GLU A 269 -23.69 21.78 -15.50
N THR A 270 -24.31 21.24 -14.45
CA THR A 270 -24.97 22.02 -13.40
C THR A 270 -23.99 22.94 -12.69
N LEU A 271 -22.88 22.39 -12.18
CA LEU A 271 -21.84 23.17 -11.49
C LEU A 271 -21.28 24.26 -12.40
N LYS A 272 -20.98 23.95 -13.66
CA LYS A 272 -20.48 24.91 -14.65
C LYS A 272 -21.45 26.05 -14.88
N ALA A 273 -22.76 25.77 -14.95
CA ALA A 273 -23.78 26.79 -15.09
C ALA A 273 -23.89 27.69 -13.84
N ASP A 274 -23.77 27.11 -12.65
CA ASP A 274 -23.95 27.83 -11.39
C ASP A 274 -22.70 28.62 -10.97
N PHE A 275 -21.49 28.12 -11.27
CA PHE A 275 -20.26 28.91 -11.19
C PHE A 275 -20.35 30.19 -12.03
N GLY A 276 -20.90 30.10 -13.23
CA GLY A 276 -21.09 31.26 -14.12
C GLY A 276 -22.13 32.28 -13.62
N LYS A 277 -23.02 31.90 -12.69
CA LYS A 277 -24.01 32.80 -12.07
C LYS A 277 -23.47 33.43 -10.79
N GLU A 278 -22.79 32.65 -9.96
CA GLU A 278 -22.17 33.12 -8.71
C GLU A 278 -21.09 34.18 -8.99
N GLU A 279 -20.24 33.98 -10.01
CA GLU A 279 -19.20 34.95 -10.40
C GLU A 279 -19.81 36.32 -10.81
N LYS A 280 -20.98 36.30 -11.46
CA LYS A 280 -21.72 37.52 -11.83
C LYS A 280 -22.34 38.20 -10.61
N LYS A 281 -22.80 37.42 -9.63
CA LYS A 281 -23.40 37.93 -8.40
C LYS A 281 -22.35 38.62 -7.51
N THR A 282 -21.18 38.01 -7.36
CA THR A 282 -20.04 38.60 -6.63
C THR A 282 -19.53 39.88 -7.30
N LYS A 283 -19.45 39.91 -8.64
CA LYS A 283 -19.10 41.13 -9.39
C LYS A 283 -20.19 42.20 -9.30
N SER A 284 -21.47 41.84 -9.26
CA SER A 284 -22.56 42.81 -9.11
C SER A 284 -22.61 43.44 -7.70
N CYS A 285 -22.32 42.69 -6.64
CA CYS A 285 -22.26 43.25 -5.29
C CYS A 285 -21.11 44.26 -5.12
N GLN A 286 -19.97 44.07 -5.79
CA GLN A 286 -18.86 45.02 -5.77
C GLN A 286 -19.14 46.34 -6.51
N ILE A 287 -20.18 46.40 -7.36
CA ILE A 287 -20.55 47.62 -8.11
C ILE A 287 -21.53 48.51 -7.30
N PHE A 288 -22.13 47.99 -6.22
CA PHE A 288 -23.07 48.75 -5.38
C PHE A 288 -22.44 49.34 -4.10
N ASP A 289 -21.15 49.11 -3.85
CA ASP A 289 -20.39 49.66 -2.70
C ASP A 289 -19.36 50.74 -3.13
N SER A 290 -19.70 51.57 -4.11
CA SER A 290 -18.92 52.75 -4.51
C SER A 290 -19.75 54.02 -4.56
#